data_AF-A0A1H7YBD5-F1
#
_entry.id   AF-A0A1H7YBD5-F1
#
_cell.length_a   1.000
_cell.length_b   1.000
_cell.length_c   1.000
_cell.angle_alpha   90.00
_cell.angle_beta   90.00
_cell.angle_gamma   90.00
#
_symmetry.space_group_name_H-M   'P 1'
#
loop_
_entity.id
_entity.type
_entity.pdbx_description
1 polymer ?
#
loop_
_entity_poly.entity_id
_entity_poly.type
_entity_poly.pdbx_seq_one_letter_code
_entity_poly.pdbx_strand_id
1 'polypeptide(L)'
;MPRLGLTAAILLAASLVPVRADAAAGPRLEGLWRTEGYGLVLSVEGSTVTLLQTTAISCLRLDQGERVAPSTYRLSDGTTTISLRVDRGRPGRGIMRAGGSTGYRSMTRLRALPEPCGRKQPSGPLGTFDVFWQTFAENYPFFRRRHIDWAAARQRYRPLVTEKTLFGILRDMIRPLHDAHTAVIAGDRVFMGQRPGTRNTTVAFGARTKAYIQRRDLHGAGRDHAAGQLTYADLPDGLGYLRVAGFYGYTDGEDLDYPADRRALTRALDAILTPGRAPRGLVIDVRFNPGGFDALALQLASRLTARPYVAYSKRARDDPRDPTSFTPPQPITVTPARAHRYTGPIALLTSGTTNSAGETFTQALMDRPGGVVRIGQNTQGVFSDVMECPLPNGWTFWVPNEEYLTREGTTFDGTGIPPDLRTPVFTPAEFAEGRDSAFDRAVAVLSKRAPSDHGAREVHAGGPSSAAWARN
;
A
#
# COMPACT_ATOMS: atom_id res chain seq x y z
N MET A 1 -88.54 -49.05 -21.44
CA MET A 1 -88.05 -50.06 -20.47
C MET A 1 -86.92 -50.85 -21.14
N PRO A 2 -85.86 -51.34 -20.45
CA PRO A 2 -85.02 -50.82 -19.39
C PRO A 2 -83.57 -50.46 -19.89
N ARG A 3 -82.70 -50.19 -18.91
CA ARG A 3 -81.28 -49.80 -18.85
C ARG A 3 -80.25 -50.57 -19.72
N LEU A 4 -79.19 -49.85 -20.11
CA LEU A 4 -77.75 -50.22 -20.17
C LEU A 4 -77.01 -48.89 -20.47
N GLY A 5 -75.99 -48.38 -19.78
CA GLY A 5 -74.85 -49.02 -19.13
C GLY A 5 -73.61 -48.85 -20.02
N LEU A 6 -72.88 -47.72 -19.93
CA LEU A 6 -71.50 -47.64 -20.41
C LEU A 6 -70.69 -46.57 -19.65
N THR A 7 -69.54 -47.03 -19.19
CA THR A 7 -68.45 -46.38 -18.47
C THR A 7 -67.73 -45.31 -19.28
N ALA A 8 -67.35 -44.20 -18.63
CA ALA A 8 -66.27 -43.33 -19.08
C ALA A 8 -65.40 -42.93 -17.87
N ALA A 9 -64.11 -43.24 -17.97
CA ALA A 9 -63.09 -42.95 -16.98
C ALA A 9 -62.77 -41.45 -16.93
N ILE A 10 -62.64 -40.89 -15.73
CA ILE A 10 -62.14 -39.53 -15.50
C ILE A 10 -60.77 -39.65 -14.83
N LEU A 11 -59.73 -39.28 -15.57
CA LEU A 11 -58.37 -39.05 -15.08
C LEU A 11 -58.35 -37.78 -14.22
N LEU A 12 -58.10 -37.92 -12.91
CA LEU A 12 -57.77 -36.79 -12.05
C LEU A 12 -56.30 -36.39 -12.28
N ALA A 13 -56.08 -35.26 -12.95
CA ALA A 13 -54.78 -34.61 -12.97
C ALA A 13 -54.59 -33.83 -11.66
N ALA A 14 -53.72 -34.32 -10.77
CA ALA A 14 -53.28 -33.60 -9.59
C ALA A 14 -52.30 -32.49 -10.01
N SER A 15 -52.75 -31.24 -9.97
CA SER A 15 -51.91 -30.06 -10.13
C SER A 15 -51.11 -29.81 -8.83
N LEU A 16 -49.94 -30.45 -8.74
CA LEU A 16 -48.91 -30.05 -7.79
C LEU A 16 -48.38 -28.67 -8.19
N VAL A 17 -48.82 -27.62 -7.48
CA VAL A 17 -48.17 -26.31 -7.53
C VAL A 17 -46.83 -26.47 -6.81
N PRO A 18 -45.68 -26.29 -7.49
CA PRO A 18 -44.41 -26.26 -6.77
C PRO A 18 -44.37 -24.96 -5.97
N VAL A 19 -44.48 -25.08 -4.65
CA VAL A 19 -43.98 -24.04 -3.74
C VAL A 19 -42.49 -23.94 -4.03
N ARG A 20 -42.09 -22.92 -4.80
CA ARG A 20 -40.69 -22.51 -4.86
C ARG A 20 -40.31 -22.13 -3.44
N ALA A 21 -39.57 -23.01 -2.77
CA ALA A 21 -38.73 -22.59 -1.68
C ALA A 21 -37.86 -21.45 -2.22
N ASP A 22 -38.10 -20.23 -1.73
CA ASP A 22 -37.11 -19.16 -1.84
C ASP A 22 -35.86 -19.71 -1.16
N ALA A 23 -34.96 -20.27 -1.97
CA ALA A 23 -33.62 -20.58 -1.54
C ALA A 23 -33.07 -19.25 -1.00
N ALA A 24 -32.95 -19.17 0.33
CA ALA A 24 -32.51 -17.98 1.05
C ALA A 24 -31.32 -17.38 0.29
N ALA A 25 -31.59 -16.26 -0.41
CA ALA A 25 -30.59 -15.63 -1.23
C ALA A 25 -29.43 -15.30 -0.30
N GLY A 26 -28.28 -15.95 -0.50
CA GLY A 26 -27.07 -15.66 0.26
C GLY A 26 -26.81 -14.15 0.25
N PRO A 27 -26.10 -13.62 1.26
CA PRO A 27 -25.95 -12.18 1.43
C PRO A 27 -25.48 -11.53 0.13
N ARG A 28 -26.38 -10.77 -0.49
CA ARG A 28 -26.16 -10.13 -1.81
C ARG A 28 -25.17 -8.98 -1.65
N LEU A 29 -24.36 -8.75 -2.68
CA LEU A 29 -23.41 -7.65 -2.71
C LEU A 29 -24.10 -6.34 -3.14
N GLU A 30 -25.18 -6.44 -3.90
CA GLU A 30 -25.95 -5.32 -4.44
C GLU A 30 -26.42 -4.35 -3.34
N GLY A 31 -26.40 -3.07 -3.67
CA GLY A 31 -26.81 -1.97 -2.80
C GLY A 31 -25.66 -1.10 -2.31
N LEU A 32 -25.94 -0.31 -1.27
CA LEU A 32 -25.04 0.72 -0.76
C LEU A 32 -24.17 0.23 0.39
N TRP A 33 -22.90 0.60 0.37
CA TRP A 33 -21.92 0.23 1.41
C TRP A 33 -21.07 1.43 1.78
N ARG A 34 -20.78 1.62 3.08
CA ARG A 34 -19.81 2.60 3.57
C ARG A 34 -18.58 1.88 4.09
N THR A 35 -17.40 2.33 3.68
CA THR A 35 -16.13 1.90 4.27
C THR A 35 -15.90 2.56 5.64
N GLU A 36 -15.23 1.84 6.54
CA GLU A 36 -14.70 2.39 7.80
C GLU A 36 -13.36 3.07 7.50
N GLY A 37 -13.23 4.35 7.87
CA GLY A 37 -12.00 5.15 7.81
C GLY A 37 -11.53 5.78 6.50
N TYR A 38 -12.24 5.58 5.39
CA TYR A 38 -11.82 6.15 4.08
C TYR A 38 -12.81 7.18 3.51
N GLY A 39 -13.90 7.48 4.24
CA GLY A 39 -14.96 8.36 3.74
C GLY A 39 -15.62 7.86 2.45
N LEU A 40 -15.42 6.59 2.06
CA LEU A 40 -15.86 6.06 0.77
C LEU A 40 -17.21 5.33 0.91
N VAL A 41 -18.14 5.67 0.02
CA VAL A 41 -19.40 4.94 -0.19
C VAL A 41 -19.37 4.26 -1.56
N LEU A 42 -19.82 3.01 -1.61
CA LEU A 42 -19.95 2.22 -2.82
C LEU A 42 -21.44 2.02 -3.12
N SER A 43 -21.86 2.26 -4.35
CA SER A 43 -23.12 1.73 -4.89
C SER A 43 -22.81 0.55 -5.81
N VAL A 44 -23.32 -0.63 -5.49
CA VAL A 44 -23.15 -1.83 -6.32
C VAL A 44 -24.47 -2.16 -6.98
N GLU A 45 -24.52 -2.08 -8.30
CA GLU A 45 -25.72 -2.25 -9.12
C GLU A 45 -25.40 -3.17 -10.29
N GLY A 46 -25.80 -4.44 -10.19
CA GLY A 46 -25.53 -5.43 -11.22
C GLY A 46 -24.03 -5.62 -11.47
N SER A 47 -23.55 -5.32 -12.68
CA SER A 47 -22.13 -5.40 -13.05
C SER A 47 -21.33 -4.15 -12.69
N THR A 48 -21.98 -3.09 -12.24
CA THR A 48 -21.33 -1.79 -12.04
C THR A 48 -21.11 -1.53 -10.56
N VAL A 49 -20.02 -0.86 -10.24
CA VAL A 49 -19.76 -0.25 -8.93
C VAL A 49 -19.47 1.23 -9.11
N THR A 50 -20.14 2.10 -8.34
CA THR A 50 -19.84 3.54 -8.28
C THR A 50 -19.23 3.87 -6.93
N LEU A 51 -18.12 4.61 -6.96
CA LEU A 51 -17.36 5.04 -5.79
C LEU A 51 -17.65 6.53 -5.54
N LEU A 52 -18.11 6.84 -4.33
CA LEU A 52 -18.45 8.19 -3.88
C LEU A 52 -17.55 8.56 -2.71
N GLN A 53 -16.72 9.59 -2.86
CA GLN A 53 -15.98 10.18 -1.75
C GLN A 53 -16.92 11.10 -0.97
N THR A 54 -17.07 10.83 0.33
CA THR A 54 -17.97 11.55 1.21
C THR A 54 -17.22 12.22 2.36
N THR A 55 -17.68 13.40 2.74
CA THR A 55 -17.29 14.12 3.96
C THR A 55 -18.55 14.57 4.71
N ALA A 56 -18.40 15.28 5.82
CA ALA A 56 -19.52 15.95 6.49
C ALA A 56 -20.24 16.99 5.61
N ILE A 57 -19.61 17.50 4.55
CA ILE A 57 -20.16 18.59 3.71
C ILE A 57 -20.30 18.25 2.23
N SER A 58 -19.79 17.10 1.78
CA SER A 58 -19.76 16.74 0.36
C SER A 58 -19.95 15.25 0.09
N CYS A 59 -20.38 14.96 -1.12
CA CYS A 59 -20.50 13.63 -1.69
C CYS A 59 -20.19 13.75 -3.19
N LEU A 60 -18.95 13.43 -3.55
CA LEU A 60 -18.42 13.59 -4.89
C LEU A 60 -18.16 12.21 -5.50
N ARG A 61 -18.47 12.05 -6.79
CA ARG A 61 -18.11 10.85 -7.52
C ARG A 61 -16.59 10.78 -7.64
N LEU A 62 -16.01 9.73 -7.08
CA LEU A 62 -14.60 9.42 -7.20
C LEU A 62 -14.36 8.65 -8.49
N ASP A 63 -15.08 7.55 -8.69
CA ASP A 63 -14.87 6.66 -9.83
C ASP A 63 -16.07 5.74 -10.10
N GLN A 64 -16.02 4.98 -11.19
CA GLN A 64 -16.89 3.85 -11.48
C GLN A 64 -16.05 2.69 -12.02
N GLY A 65 -16.50 1.46 -11.74
CA GLY A 65 -15.90 0.26 -12.30
C GLY A 65 -16.92 -0.75 -12.79
N GLU A 66 -16.44 -1.65 -13.65
CA GLU A 66 -17.22 -2.74 -14.24
C GLU A 66 -16.71 -4.09 -13.75
N ARG A 67 -17.62 -5.04 -13.56
CA ARG A 67 -17.31 -6.37 -13.04
C ARG A 67 -16.55 -7.19 -14.06
N VAL A 68 -15.36 -7.65 -13.67
CA VAL A 68 -14.45 -8.43 -14.53
C VAL A 68 -14.27 -9.87 -14.06
N ALA A 69 -14.64 -10.15 -12.80
CA ALA A 69 -14.69 -11.47 -12.20
C ALA A 69 -15.69 -11.46 -11.03
N PRO A 70 -16.07 -12.63 -10.46
CA PRO A 70 -16.95 -12.66 -9.31
C PRO A 70 -16.48 -11.73 -8.18
N SER A 71 -17.33 -10.77 -7.82
CA SER A 71 -17.08 -9.74 -6.82
C SER A 71 -15.81 -8.89 -7.05
N THR A 72 -15.29 -8.84 -8.28
CA THR A 72 -14.11 -8.04 -8.64
C THR A 72 -14.46 -7.10 -9.78
N TYR A 73 -14.13 -5.83 -9.60
CA TYR A 73 -14.45 -4.74 -10.49
C TYR A 73 -13.16 -4.05 -10.93
N ARG A 74 -13.09 -3.67 -12.20
CA ARG A 74 -12.02 -2.85 -12.76
C ARG A 74 -12.51 -1.42 -12.85
N LEU A 75 -11.71 -0.50 -12.32
CA LEU A 75 -12.00 0.93 -12.29
C LEU A 75 -11.74 1.58 -13.65
N SER A 76 -12.07 2.87 -13.77
CA SER A 76 -12.08 3.55 -15.08
C SER A 76 -10.69 3.75 -15.69
N ASP A 77 -9.62 3.68 -14.89
CA ASP A 77 -8.23 3.69 -15.35
C ASP A 77 -7.81 2.43 -16.14
N GLY A 78 -8.66 1.40 -16.16
CA GLY A 78 -8.43 0.16 -16.90
C GLY A 78 -7.50 -0.85 -16.22
N THR A 79 -6.77 -0.48 -15.18
CA THR A 79 -5.79 -1.36 -14.51
C THR A 79 -6.09 -1.59 -13.03
N THR A 80 -6.64 -0.59 -12.33
CA THR A 80 -6.98 -0.72 -10.92
C THR A 80 -8.17 -1.65 -10.76
N THR A 81 -8.05 -2.58 -9.82
CA THR A 81 -9.11 -3.52 -9.49
C THR A 81 -9.48 -3.42 -8.02
N ILE A 82 -10.77 -3.58 -7.72
CA ILE A 82 -11.27 -3.72 -6.36
C ILE A 82 -12.04 -5.02 -6.22
N SER A 83 -11.83 -5.73 -5.12
CA SER A 83 -12.58 -6.94 -4.78
C SER A 83 -13.43 -6.71 -3.55
N LEU A 84 -14.70 -7.08 -3.63
CA LEU A 84 -15.68 -6.93 -2.57
C LEU A 84 -16.08 -8.29 -2.02
N ARG A 85 -16.32 -8.40 -0.73
CA ARG A 85 -16.81 -9.64 -0.12
C ARG A 85 -17.73 -9.33 1.05
N VAL A 86 -18.90 -9.96 1.06
CA VAL A 86 -19.83 -9.86 2.20
C VAL A 86 -19.47 -10.89 3.26
N ASP A 87 -19.61 -10.52 4.54
CA ASP A 87 -19.46 -11.42 5.66
C ASP A 87 -20.70 -12.31 5.76
N ARG A 88 -20.52 -13.63 5.61
CA ARG A 88 -21.62 -14.61 5.69
C ARG A 88 -22.16 -14.78 7.10
N GLY A 89 -21.34 -14.53 8.13
CA GLY A 89 -21.73 -14.66 9.53
C GLY A 89 -22.31 -13.37 10.12
N ARG A 90 -22.12 -12.23 9.46
CA ARG A 90 -22.62 -10.92 9.92
C ARG A 90 -23.29 -10.18 8.76
N PRO A 91 -24.60 -10.39 8.54
CA PRO A 91 -25.35 -9.69 7.51
C PRO A 91 -25.15 -8.17 7.62
N GLY A 92 -24.92 -7.52 6.48
CA GLY A 92 -24.65 -6.07 6.44
C GLY A 92 -23.22 -5.66 6.77
N ARG A 93 -22.30 -6.61 6.99
CA ARG A 93 -20.85 -6.37 7.07
C ARG A 93 -20.15 -6.98 5.87
N GLY A 94 -19.03 -6.39 5.46
CA GLY A 94 -18.20 -6.90 4.39
C GLY A 94 -16.81 -6.29 4.41
N ILE A 95 -16.03 -6.61 3.39
CA ILE A 95 -14.71 -6.03 3.16
C ILE A 95 -14.53 -5.65 1.68
N MET A 96 -13.75 -4.60 1.46
CA MET A 96 -13.22 -4.18 0.17
C MET A 96 -11.70 -4.33 0.19
N ARG A 97 -11.12 -4.79 -0.92
CA ARG A 97 -9.66 -4.82 -1.14
C ARG A 97 -9.34 -4.11 -2.44
N ALA A 98 -8.34 -3.23 -2.42
CA ALA A 98 -7.77 -2.65 -3.62
C ALA A 98 -6.62 -3.54 -4.11
N GLY A 99 -6.53 -3.76 -5.41
CA GLY A 99 -5.42 -4.48 -6.03
C GLY A 99 -4.09 -3.81 -5.72
N GLY A 100 -3.06 -4.59 -5.40
CA GLY A 100 -1.73 -4.07 -5.09
C GLY A 100 -1.53 -3.48 -3.69
N SER A 101 -2.60 -3.09 -2.99
CA SER A 101 -2.57 -2.65 -1.59
C SER A 101 -2.58 -3.84 -0.62
N THR A 102 -2.09 -3.61 0.61
CA THR A 102 -2.14 -4.59 1.70
C THR A 102 -3.26 -4.25 2.69
N GLY A 103 -3.82 -5.29 3.32
CA GLY A 103 -4.97 -5.14 4.23
C GLY A 103 -6.32 -5.10 3.49
N TYR A 104 -7.36 -4.68 4.21
CA TYR A 104 -8.71 -4.52 3.68
C TYR A 104 -9.40 -3.30 4.30
N ARG A 105 -10.46 -2.82 3.64
CA ARG A 105 -11.36 -1.80 4.18
C ARG A 105 -12.62 -2.50 4.64
N SER A 106 -12.92 -2.45 5.93
CA SER A 106 -14.23 -2.92 6.43
C SER A 106 -15.33 -2.09 5.80
N MET A 107 -16.47 -2.71 5.49
CA MET A 107 -17.64 -2.02 4.98
C MET A 107 -18.92 -2.43 5.69
N THR A 108 -19.83 -1.47 5.80
CA THR A 108 -21.14 -1.62 6.42
C THR A 108 -22.22 -1.23 5.43
N ARG A 109 -23.27 -2.04 5.32
CA ARG A 109 -24.40 -1.81 4.44
C ARG A 109 -25.19 -0.58 4.90
N LEU A 110 -25.52 0.29 3.94
CA LEU A 110 -26.38 1.44 4.15
C LEU A 110 -27.80 1.16 3.66
N ARG A 111 -28.78 1.80 4.29
CA ARG A 111 -30.19 1.78 3.83
C ARG A 111 -30.48 2.84 2.77
N ALA A 112 -29.74 3.95 2.81
CA ALA A 112 -29.84 5.07 1.90
C ALA A 112 -28.46 5.74 1.78
N LEU A 113 -28.29 6.59 0.78
CA LEU A 113 -27.09 7.40 0.65
C LEU A 113 -26.92 8.31 1.88
N PRO A 114 -25.67 8.63 2.28
CA PRO A 114 -25.43 9.63 3.31
C PRO A 114 -26.10 10.96 2.97
N GLU A 115 -26.53 11.67 4.01
CA GLU A 115 -27.28 12.91 3.90
C GLU A 115 -26.62 13.98 2.99
N PRO A 116 -25.28 14.19 3.02
CA PRO A 116 -24.61 15.11 2.10
C PRO A 116 -24.79 14.77 0.61
N CYS A 117 -25.09 13.52 0.26
CA CYS A 117 -25.35 13.10 -1.12
C CYS A 117 -26.72 13.58 -1.66
N GLY A 118 -27.67 13.90 -0.77
CA GLY A 118 -28.97 14.46 -1.15
C GLY A 118 -28.99 15.98 -1.24
N ARG A 119 -27.90 16.65 -0.82
CA ARG A 119 -27.77 18.11 -0.82
C ARG A 119 -27.12 18.63 -2.10
N LYS A 120 -27.33 19.92 -2.37
CA LYS A 120 -26.53 20.65 -3.37
C LYS A 120 -25.05 20.63 -2.94
N GLN A 121 -24.18 20.12 -3.82
CA GLN A 121 -22.77 20.01 -3.52
C GLN A 121 -22.10 21.40 -3.42
N PRO A 122 -21.10 21.58 -2.52
CA PRO A 122 -20.30 22.79 -2.49
C PRO A 122 -19.72 23.10 -3.88
N SER A 123 -19.76 24.37 -4.28
CA SER A 123 -19.32 24.79 -5.62
C SER A 123 -18.54 26.10 -5.56
N GLY A 124 -17.88 26.45 -6.67
CA GLY A 124 -17.01 27.62 -6.77
C GLY A 124 -15.75 27.50 -5.88
N PRO A 125 -14.95 28.59 -5.77
CA PRO A 125 -13.67 28.55 -5.07
C PRO A 125 -13.78 28.25 -3.59
N LEU A 126 -14.74 28.90 -2.92
CA LEU A 126 -14.96 28.71 -1.48
C LEU A 126 -15.46 27.30 -1.17
N GLY A 127 -16.41 26.78 -1.94
CA GLY A 127 -16.89 25.41 -1.77
C GLY A 127 -15.78 24.38 -2.03
N THR A 128 -14.95 24.62 -3.05
CA THR A 128 -13.78 23.78 -3.34
C THR A 128 -12.77 23.77 -2.20
N PHE A 129 -12.43 24.95 -1.68
CA PHE A 129 -11.58 25.08 -0.51
C PHE A 129 -12.16 24.36 0.72
N ASP A 130 -13.46 24.53 0.98
CA ASP A 130 -14.11 23.92 2.13
C ASP A 130 -14.09 22.39 2.05
N VAL A 131 -14.31 21.81 0.86
CA VAL A 131 -14.19 20.35 0.65
C VAL A 131 -12.76 19.87 0.88
N PHE A 132 -11.77 20.54 0.31
CA PHE A 132 -10.36 20.21 0.54
C PHE A 132 -10.01 20.22 2.03
N TRP A 133 -10.36 21.31 2.72
CA TRP A 133 -10.08 21.47 4.14
C TRP A 133 -10.77 20.39 4.97
N GLN A 134 -12.05 20.13 4.70
CA GLN A 134 -12.84 19.14 5.42
C GLN A 134 -12.24 17.74 5.22
N THR A 135 -11.96 17.32 4.00
CA THR A 135 -11.38 16.00 3.75
C THR A 135 -10.07 15.79 4.52
N PHE A 136 -9.18 16.78 4.55
CA PHE A 136 -7.96 16.72 5.37
C PHE A 136 -8.27 16.64 6.86
N ALA A 137 -9.21 17.46 7.36
CA ALA A 137 -9.63 17.46 8.76
C ALA A 137 -10.15 16.09 9.22
N GLU A 138 -10.85 15.37 8.33
CA GLU A 138 -11.46 14.07 8.61
C GLU A 138 -10.48 12.91 8.46
N ASN A 139 -9.51 12.99 7.54
CA ASN A 139 -8.70 11.84 7.13
C ASN A 139 -7.22 11.91 7.53
N TYR A 140 -6.60 13.10 7.56
CA TYR A 140 -5.15 13.20 7.77
C TYR A 140 -4.75 12.94 9.23
N PRO A 141 -3.94 11.91 9.55
CA PRO A 141 -3.69 11.53 10.94
C PRO A 141 -2.50 12.29 11.57
N PHE A 142 -1.70 13.03 10.79
CA PHE A 142 -0.39 13.48 11.25
C PHE A 142 -0.30 14.93 11.70
N PHE A 143 -1.39 15.72 11.72
CA PHE A 143 -1.33 17.16 12.06
C PHE A 143 -0.59 17.45 13.37
N ARG A 144 -0.91 16.71 14.44
CA ARG A 144 -0.28 16.87 15.76
C ARG A 144 1.23 16.60 15.69
N ARG A 145 1.64 15.53 15.01
CA ARG A 145 3.06 15.14 14.86
C ARG A 145 3.84 16.12 13.97
N ARG A 146 3.15 16.77 13.03
CA ARG A 146 3.71 17.81 12.16
C ARG A 146 3.64 19.21 12.78
N HIS A 147 3.08 19.36 13.99
CA HIS A 147 2.87 20.65 14.66
C HIS A 147 2.02 21.63 13.84
N ILE A 148 0.96 21.14 13.21
CA ILE A 148 0.08 21.90 12.34
C ILE A 148 -1.28 22.09 13.00
N ASP A 149 -1.68 23.35 13.17
CA ASP A 149 -3.05 23.70 13.52
C ASP A 149 -3.88 23.87 12.23
N TRP A 150 -4.63 22.82 11.89
CA TRP A 150 -5.44 22.81 10.68
C TRP A 150 -6.65 23.75 10.77
N ALA A 151 -7.19 24.00 11.96
CA ALA A 151 -8.30 24.92 12.15
C ALA A 151 -7.85 26.38 11.98
N ALA A 152 -6.70 26.74 12.53
CA ALA A 152 -6.08 28.04 12.32
C ALA A 152 -5.72 28.28 10.84
N ALA A 153 -5.25 27.24 10.13
CA ALA A 153 -5.01 27.32 8.69
C ALA A 153 -6.29 27.71 7.93
N ARG A 154 -7.46 27.17 8.31
CA ARG A 154 -8.75 27.56 7.72
C ARG A 154 -9.05 29.04 7.91
N GLN A 155 -8.95 29.52 9.15
CA GLN A 155 -9.26 30.90 9.52
C GLN A 155 -8.38 31.89 8.75
N ARG A 156 -7.09 31.54 8.58
CA ARG A 156 -6.13 32.33 7.82
C ARG A 156 -6.42 32.36 6.32
N TYR A 157 -6.65 31.21 5.70
CA TYR A 157 -6.67 31.10 4.25
C TYR A 157 -8.04 31.30 3.62
N ARG A 158 -9.12 30.85 4.29
CA ARG A 158 -10.47 30.88 3.71
C ARG A 158 -10.92 32.28 3.25
N PRO A 159 -10.65 33.39 3.97
CA PRO A 159 -11.04 34.74 3.52
C PRO A 159 -10.32 35.21 2.25
N LEU A 160 -9.18 34.57 1.89
CA LEU A 160 -8.35 34.95 0.75
C LEU A 160 -8.71 34.16 -0.53
N VAL A 161 -9.67 33.25 -0.45
CA VAL A 161 -10.01 32.33 -1.53
C VAL A 161 -10.78 33.04 -2.64
N THR A 162 -10.19 32.99 -3.84
CA THR A 162 -10.75 33.42 -5.12
C THR A 162 -10.34 32.38 -6.18
N GLU A 163 -10.94 32.44 -7.38
CA GLU A 163 -10.50 31.59 -8.51
C GLU A 163 -8.99 31.66 -8.76
N LYS A 164 -8.41 32.86 -8.69
CA LYS A 164 -6.99 33.10 -8.97
C LYS A 164 -6.08 32.59 -7.85
N THR A 165 -6.52 32.66 -6.60
CA THR A 165 -5.69 32.34 -5.42
C THR A 165 -5.82 30.89 -4.97
N LEU A 166 -6.90 30.20 -5.32
CA LEU A 166 -7.27 28.88 -4.80
C LEU A 166 -6.12 27.87 -4.81
N PHE A 167 -5.54 27.57 -5.98
CA PHE A 167 -4.44 26.59 -6.08
C PHE A 167 -3.24 26.95 -5.21
N GLY A 168 -2.84 28.22 -5.21
CA GLY A 168 -1.71 28.70 -4.40
C GLY A 168 -1.97 28.50 -2.91
N ILE A 169 -3.21 28.77 -2.48
CA ILE A 169 -3.66 28.54 -1.11
C ILE A 169 -3.63 27.05 -0.75
N LEU A 170 -4.24 26.17 -1.56
CA LEU A 170 -4.27 24.72 -1.26
C LEU A 170 -2.85 24.16 -1.15
N ARG A 171 -1.98 24.52 -2.09
CA ARG A 171 -0.54 24.22 -2.07
C ARG A 171 0.13 24.71 -0.78
N ASP A 172 -0.08 25.96 -0.41
CA ASP A 172 0.58 26.57 0.75
C ASP A 172 0.09 25.96 2.08
N MET A 173 -1.13 25.44 2.12
CA MET A 173 -1.66 24.70 3.28
C MET A 173 -0.98 23.34 3.47
N ILE A 174 -0.67 22.61 2.39
CA ILE A 174 -0.06 21.27 2.51
C ILE A 174 1.47 21.27 2.45
N ARG A 175 2.11 22.32 1.92
CA ARG A 175 3.57 22.46 1.94
C ARG A 175 4.21 22.21 3.32
N PRO A 176 3.74 22.82 4.43
CA PRO A 176 4.37 22.63 5.74
C PRO A 176 4.15 21.23 6.33
N LEU A 177 3.31 20.38 5.71
CA LEU A 177 3.16 18.98 6.11
C LEU A 177 4.44 18.18 5.82
N HIS A 178 5.26 18.60 4.84
CA HIS A 178 6.48 17.91 4.46
C HIS A 178 6.24 16.41 4.18
N ASP A 179 5.16 16.15 3.43
CA ASP A 179 4.58 14.82 3.24
C ASP A 179 4.40 14.55 1.74
N ALA A 180 5.19 13.61 1.21
CA ALA A 180 5.16 13.26 -0.21
C ALA A 180 3.93 12.46 -0.66
N HIS A 181 3.04 12.08 0.27
CA HIS A 181 1.72 11.53 -0.04
C HIS A 181 0.62 12.61 -0.03
N THR A 182 0.99 13.89 -0.02
CA THR A 182 0.05 15.01 -0.20
C THR A 182 0.32 15.73 -1.51
N ALA A 183 -0.74 16.05 -2.25
CA ALA A 183 -0.63 16.71 -3.55
C ALA A 183 -1.88 17.55 -3.86
N VAL A 184 -1.73 18.53 -4.75
CA VAL A 184 -2.85 19.26 -5.39
C VAL A 184 -2.58 19.27 -6.89
N ILE A 185 -3.55 18.80 -7.67
CA ILE A 185 -3.44 18.58 -9.12
C ILE A 185 -4.56 19.34 -9.82
N ALA A 186 -4.17 20.26 -10.70
CA ALA A 186 -5.07 21.15 -11.42
C ALA A 186 -4.63 21.26 -12.90
N GLY A 187 -4.94 20.23 -13.69
CA GLY A 187 -4.35 20.05 -15.02
C GLY A 187 -2.83 19.96 -14.93
N ASP A 188 -2.11 20.78 -15.70
CA ASP A 188 -0.64 20.82 -15.71
C ASP A 188 -0.03 21.41 -14.42
N ARG A 189 -0.85 22.02 -13.55
CA ARG A 189 -0.37 22.58 -12.29
C ARG A 189 -0.40 21.51 -11.22
N VAL A 190 0.78 21.01 -10.87
CA VAL A 190 0.96 19.98 -9.84
C VAL A 190 1.85 20.50 -8.72
N PHE A 191 1.41 20.29 -7.49
CA PHE A 191 2.27 20.36 -6.33
C PHE A 191 2.20 19.05 -5.56
N MET A 192 3.34 18.49 -5.22
CA MET A 192 3.47 17.38 -4.28
C MET A 192 4.30 17.85 -3.08
N GLY A 193 3.88 17.49 -1.88
CA GLY A 193 4.66 17.73 -0.68
C GLY A 193 5.96 16.94 -0.72
N GLN A 194 6.95 17.36 0.08
CA GLN A 194 8.18 16.61 0.23
C GLN A 194 8.89 17.04 1.51
N ARG A 195 9.59 16.11 2.16
CA ARG A 195 10.47 16.45 3.27
C ARG A 195 11.67 17.27 2.78
N PRO A 196 12.00 18.42 3.42
CA PRO A 196 13.17 19.21 3.07
C PRO A 196 14.45 18.38 3.04
N GLY A 197 15.33 18.67 2.07
CA GLY A 197 16.59 17.94 1.87
C GLY A 197 16.46 16.59 1.17
N THR A 198 15.24 16.14 0.85
CA THR A 198 15.02 14.95 0.02
C THR A 198 15.35 15.28 -1.43
N ARG A 199 16.10 14.39 -2.08
CA ARG A 199 16.39 14.53 -3.51
C ARG A 199 15.18 14.14 -4.35
N ASN A 200 14.97 14.82 -5.48
CA ASN A 200 13.91 14.45 -6.41
C ASN A 200 14.21 13.10 -7.11
N THR A 201 13.20 12.23 -7.15
CA THR A 201 13.24 10.93 -7.83
C THR A 201 12.97 11.07 -9.33
N THR A 202 13.85 11.78 -10.04
CA THR A 202 13.71 11.95 -11.50
C THR A 202 14.20 10.73 -12.27
N VAL A 203 13.68 10.53 -13.48
CA VAL A 203 14.16 9.49 -14.42
C VAL A 203 15.67 9.62 -14.64
N ALA A 204 16.16 10.85 -14.82
CA ALA A 204 17.59 11.12 -15.01
C ALA A 204 18.43 10.71 -13.78
N PHE A 205 17.94 10.98 -12.56
CA PHE A 205 18.63 10.55 -11.34
C PHE A 205 18.62 9.03 -11.19
N GLY A 206 17.50 8.36 -11.50
CA GLY A 206 17.41 6.90 -11.54
C GLY A 206 18.39 6.26 -12.52
N ALA A 207 18.46 6.79 -13.75
CA ALA A 207 19.39 6.33 -14.77
C ALA A 207 20.86 6.55 -14.35
N ARG A 208 21.18 7.72 -13.80
CA ARG A 208 22.53 8.05 -13.31
C ARG A 208 22.97 7.11 -12.19
N THR A 209 22.12 6.86 -11.19
CA THR A 209 22.44 5.97 -10.06
C THR A 209 22.61 4.53 -10.54
N LYS A 210 21.72 4.03 -11.40
CA LYS A 210 21.84 2.70 -12.00
C LYS A 210 23.15 2.54 -12.77
N ALA A 211 23.49 3.49 -13.65
CA ALA A 211 24.73 3.45 -14.42
C ALA A 211 25.97 3.51 -13.52
N TYR A 212 25.92 4.29 -12.43
CA TYR A 212 27.01 4.36 -11.47
C TYR A 212 27.22 3.03 -10.74
N ILE A 213 26.16 2.44 -10.17
CA ILE A 213 26.19 1.13 -9.51
C ILE A 213 26.71 0.05 -10.47
N GLN A 214 26.19 0.00 -11.69
CA GLN A 214 26.57 -1.00 -12.69
C GLN A 214 28.08 -0.96 -12.98
N ARG A 215 28.67 0.24 -13.10
CA ARG A 215 30.11 0.37 -13.37
C ARG A 215 30.97 0.15 -12.14
N ARG A 216 30.60 0.76 -11.02
CA ARG A 216 31.45 0.87 -9.83
C ARG A 216 31.31 -0.35 -8.92
N ASP A 217 30.08 -0.70 -8.55
CA ASP A 217 29.79 -1.74 -7.55
C ASP A 217 29.75 -3.13 -8.18
N LEU A 218 29.17 -3.22 -9.39
CA LEU A 218 28.90 -4.51 -10.04
C LEU A 218 29.90 -4.85 -11.15
N HIS A 219 30.83 -3.95 -11.48
CA HIS A 219 31.83 -4.13 -12.54
C HIS A 219 31.25 -4.65 -13.87
N GLY A 220 30.05 -4.20 -14.24
CA GLY A 220 29.35 -4.61 -15.45
C GLY A 220 28.61 -5.95 -15.37
N ALA A 221 28.66 -6.66 -14.24
CA ALA A 221 28.06 -7.98 -14.06
C ALA A 221 26.55 -7.97 -13.81
N GLY A 222 25.96 -6.81 -13.48
CA GLY A 222 24.53 -6.69 -13.22
C GLY A 222 23.67 -7.11 -14.41
N ARG A 223 22.65 -7.93 -14.14
CA ARG A 223 21.66 -8.39 -15.10
C ARG A 223 20.28 -7.88 -14.70
N ASP A 224 19.61 -7.27 -15.66
CA ASP A 224 18.28 -6.72 -15.48
C ASP A 224 17.21 -7.80 -15.59
N HIS A 225 16.19 -7.66 -14.76
CA HIS A 225 14.97 -8.44 -14.75
C HIS A 225 13.79 -7.49 -14.59
N ALA A 226 12.57 -7.94 -14.95
CA ALA A 226 11.34 -7.17 -14.73
C ALA A 226 11.44 -5.73 -15.29
N ALA A 227 11.65 -5.62 -16.60
CA ALA A 227 11.85 -4.36 -17.32
C ALA A 227 12.96 -3.45 -16.73
N GLY A 228 13.98 -4.04 -16.09
CA GLY A 228 15.12 -3.31 -15.53
C GLY A 228 14.84 -2.64 -14.18
N GLN A 229 13.68 -2.92 -13.57
CA GLN A 229 13.36 -2.52 -12.20
C GLN A 229 14.13 -3.34 -11.17
N LEU A 230 14.46 -4.59 -11.51
CA LEU A 230 15.35 -5.43 -10.71
C LEU A 230 16.68 -5.58 -11.45
N THR A 231 17.79 -5.40 -10.73
CA THR A 231 19.13 -5.71 -11.24
C THR A 231 19.82 -6.64 -10.24
N TYR A 232 20.23 -7.82 -10.68
CA TYR A 232 20.94 -8.79 -9.84
C TYR A 232 22.38 -9.01 -10.33
N ALA A 233 23.31 -9.20 -9.41
CA ALA A 233 24.66 -9.67 -9.69
C ALA A 233 25.14 -10.62 -8.59
N ASP A 234 25.90 -11.64 -8.97
CA ASP A 234 26.76 -12.36 -8.04
C ASP A 234 28.02 -11.51 -7.83
N LEU A 235 28.38 -11.28 -6.57
CA LEU A 235 29.52 -10.50 -6.15
C LEU A 235 30.68 -11.42 -5.73
N PRO A 236 31.92 -10.90 -5.63
CA PRO A 236 33.03 -11.62 -4.99
C PRO A 236 32.68 -12.15 -3.58
N ASP A 237 33.46 -13.11 -3.11
CA ASP A 237 33.28 -13.77 -1.81
C ASP A 237 31.91 -14.45 -1.61
N GLY A 238 31.25 -14.81 -2.72
CA GLY A 238 29.96 -15.50 -2.70
C GLY A 238 28.84 -14.65 -2.12
N LEU A 239 28.93 -13.31 -2.24
CA LEU A 239 27.83 -12.41 -1.92
C LEU A 239 26.90 -12.24 -3.13
N GLY A 240 25.67 -11.81 -2.89
CA GLY A 240 24.73 -11.42 -3.94
C GLY A 240 24.36 -9.94 -3.80
N TYR A 241 23.99 -9.32 -4.90
CA TYR A 241 23.45 -7.96 -4.94
C TYR A 241 22.12 -7.94 -5.69
N LEU A 242 21.09 -7.35 -5.08
CA LEU A 242 19.78 -7.15 -5.68
C LEU A 242 19.35 -5.69 -5.53
N ARG A 243 19.37 -4.93 -6.62
CA ARG A 243 18.74 -3.61 -6.69
C ARG A 243 17.26 -3.75 -7.01
N VAL A 244 16.42 -3.00 -6.30
CA VAL A 244 14.97 -2.89 -6.56
C VAL A 244 14.63 -1.41 -6.72
N ALA A 245 14.42 -1.00 -7.97
CA ALA A 245 14.23 0.41 -8.35
C ALA A 245 12.80 0.94 -8.12
N GLY A 246 11.85 0.03 -7.93
CA GLY A 246 10.43 0.32 -7.72
C GLY A 246 9.66 -0.99 -7.51
N PHE A 247 8.48 -0.87 -6.91
CA PHE A 247 7.49 -1.94 -6.75
C PHE A 247 6.36 -1.79 -7.77
N TYR A 248 6.72 -1.53 -9.03
CA TYR A 248 5.82 -1.39 -10.17
C TYR A 248 6.62 -1.44 -11.48
N GLY A 249 5.92 -1.54 -12.62
CA GLY A 249 6.50 -1.33 -13.95
C GLY A 249 7.45 -2.46 -14.35
N TYR A 250 7.06 -3.70 -14.07
CA TYR A 250 7.83 -4.92 -14.36
C TYR A 250 7.52 -5.52 -15.73
N THR A 251 6.55 -4.96 -16.43
CA THR A 251 6.19 -5.29 -17.82
C THR A 251 6.37 -4.09 -18.74
N ASP A 252 6.57 -4.35 -20.02
CA ASP A 252 6.61 -3.30 -21.04
C ASP A 252 5.22 -2.62 -21.15
N GLY A 253 5.21 -1.29 -21.25
CA GLY A 253 4.00 -0.47 -21.29
C GLY A 253 4.10 0.75 -20.38
N GLU A 254 3.21 1.72 -20.58
CA GLU A 254 3.15 2.94 -19.75
C GLU A 254 2.23 2.77 -18.53
N ASP A 255 1.28 1.81 -18.60
CA ASP A 255 0.27 1.60 -17.56
C ASP A 255 0.79 0.76 -16.38
N LEU A 256 0.41 1.14 -15.17
CA LEU A 256 0.66 0.35 -13.97
C LEU A 256 -0.37 -0.79 -13.85
N ASP A 257 0.05 -2.03 -14.16
CA ASP A 257 -0.78 -3.23 -14.06
C ASP A 257 -0.25 -4.16 -12.95
N TYR A 258 -0.82 -4.04 -11.75
CA TYR A 258 -0.45 -4.87 -10.60
C TYR A 258 -0.53 -6.39 -10.90
N PRO A 259 -1.62 -6.94 -11.44
CA PRO A 259 -1.67 -8.35 -11.83
C PRO A 259 -0.53 -8.80 -12.76
N ALA A 260 -0.17 -8.00 -13.76
CA ALA A 260 0.94 -8.28 -14.67
C ALA A 260 2.29 -8.21 -13.95
N ASP A 261 2.51 -7.15 -13.17
CA ASP A 261 3.72 -6.95 -12.38
C ASP A 261 3.93 -8.10 -11.39
N ARG A 262 2.88 -8.54 -10.70
CA ARG A 262 2.93 -9.70 -9.78
C ARG A 262 3.47 -10.95 -10.46
N ARG A 263 3.04 -11.22 -11.70
CA ARG A 263 3.52 -12.37 -12.49
C ARG A 263 4.95 -12.18 -12.95
N ALA A 264 5.31 -10.98 -13.39
CA ALA A 264 6.66 -10.64 -13.82
C ALA A 264 7.67 -10.73 -12.66
N LEU A 265 7.30 -10.25 -11.47
CA LEU A 265 8.09 -10.37 -10.26
C LEU A 265 8.34 -11.84 -9.89
N THR A 266 7.31 -12.70 -9.95
CA THR A 266 7.50 -14.14 -9.72
C THR A 266 8.58 -14.70 -10.64
N ARG A 267 8.47 -14.46 -11.95
CA ARG A 267 9.46 -14.97 -12.94
C ARG A 267 10.87 -14.42 -12.66
N ALA A 268 10.99 -13.14 -12.34
CA ALA A 268 12.26 -12.53 -11.99
C ALA A 268 12.88 -13.18 -10.73
N LEU A 269 12.10 -13.36 -9.67
CA LEU A 269 12.59 -13.95 -8.43
C LEU A 269 12.86 -15.45 -8.53
N ASP A 270 12.21 -16.17 -9.43
CA ASP A 270 12.56 -17.57 -9.75
C ASP A 270 13.85 -17.66 -10.57
N ALA A 271 14.15 -16.70 -11.43
CA ALA A 271 15.42 -16.63 -12.16
C ALA A 271 16.60 -16.18 -11.27
N ILE A 272 16.33 -15.32 -10.29
CA ILE A 272 17.33 -14.77 -9.37
C ILE A 272 17.61 -15.75 -8.22
N LEU A 273 16.57 -16.24 -7.53
CA LEU A 273 16.74 -17.08 -6.34
C LEU A 273 16.54 -18.55 -6.73
N THR A 274 17.64 -19.21 -7.10
CA THR A 274 17.65 -20.61 -7.54
C THR A 274 18.37 -21.51 -6.52
N PRO A 275 18.11 -22.83 -6.50
CA PRO A 275 18.85 -23.76 -5.64
C PRO A 275 20.37 -23.72 -5.86
N GLY A 276 20.84 -23.41 -7.08
CA GLY A 276 22.26 -23.29 -7.41
C GLY A 276 22.87 -21.93 -7.05
N ARG A 277 22.06 -20.93 -6.70
CA ARG A 277 22.51 -19.58 -6.32
C ARG A 277 22.21 -19.33 -4.85
N ALA A 278 23.15 -19.71 -3.99
CA ALA A 278 23.05 -19.58 -2.54
C ALA A 278 24.12 -18.61 -2.00
N PRO A 279 23.94 -17.29 -2.16
CA PRO A 279 24.93 -16.33 -1.69
C PRO A 279 25.05 -16.40 -0.16
N ARG A 280 26.26 -16.28 0.38
CA ARG A 280 26.50 -16.28 1.83
C ARG A 280 25.93 -15.03 2.52
N GLY A 281 25.71 -13.95 1.76
CA GLY A 281 25.07 -12.71 2.18
C GLY A 281 24.45 -12.00 0.97
N LEU A 282 23.32 -11.33 1.17
CA LEU A 282 22.64 -10.57 0.12
C LEU A 282 22.59 -9.08 0.46
N VAL A 283 23.16 -8.24 -0.41
CA VAL A 283 22.92 -6.80 -0.40
C VAL A 283 21.63 -6.54 -1.17
N ILE A 284 20.66 -5.88 -0.55
CA ILE A 284 19.45 -5.40 -1.22
C ILE A 284 19.50 -3.88 -1.26
N ASP A 285 19.43 -3.30 -2.47
CA ASP A 285 19.50 -1.86 -2.66
C ASP A 285 18.14 -1.28 -3.06
N VAL A 286 17.56 -0.49 -2.15
CA VAL A 286 16.33 0.29 -2.36
C VAL A 286 16.59 1.79 -2.23
N ARG A 287 17.85 2.25 -2.34
CA ARG A 287 18.22 3.66 -2.19
C ARG A 287 17.48 4.54 -3.19
N PHE A 288 17.32 4.10 -4.44
CA PHE A 288 16.40 4.71 -5.41
C PHE A 288 15.19 3.79 -5.56
N ASN A 289 14.13 4.01 -4.78
CA ASN A 289 12.87 3.27 -4.87
C ASN A 289 11.70 4.18 -4.45
N PRO A 290 10.97 4.77 -5.41
CA PRO A 290 9.92 5.74 -5.12
C PRO A 290 8.62 5.11 -4.62
N GLY A 291 8.53 3.78 -4.49
CA GLY A 291 7.33 3.08 -4.05
C GLY A 291 6.74 2.15 -5.09
N GLY A 292 5.41 2.04 -5.10
CA GLY A 292 4.64 1.12 -5.93
C GLY A 292 3.59 0.37 -5.13
N PHE A 293 3.37 -0.90 -5.47
CA PHE A 293 2.40 -1.76 -4.82
C PHE A 293 3.00 -2.45 -3.59
N ASP A 294 2.44 -2.19 -2.40
CA ASP A 294 2.80 -2.86 -1.14
C ASP A 294 2.77 -4.40 -1.25
N ALA A 295 1.83 -4.94 -2.03
CA ALA A 295 1.72 -6.37 -2.23
C ALA A 295 2.93 -6.97 -2.97
N LEU A 296 3.61 -6.20 -3.84
CA LEU A 296 4.86 -6.62 -4.49
C LEU A 296 6.04 -6.56 -3.52
N ALA A 297 6.07 -5.56 -2.62
CA ALA A 297 7.01 -5.52 -1.50
C ALA A 297 6.91 -6.77 -0.62
N LEU A 298 5.69 -7.17 -0.21
CA LEU A 298 5.49 -8.40 0.54
C LEU A 298 5.80 -9.66 -0.27
N GLN A 299 5.54 -9.66 -1.58
CA GLN A 299 5.90 -10.78 -2.45
C GLN A 299 7.42 -10.96 -2.49
N LEU A 300 8.22 -9.90 -2.58
CA LEU A 300 9.67 -10.01 -2.45
C LEU A 300 10.06 -10.47 -1.04
N ALA A 301 9.51 -9.88 0.03
CA ALA A 301 9.81 -10.29 1.41
C ALA A 301 9.50 -11.78 1.66
N SER A 302 8.46 -12.34 1.03
CA SER A 302 8.10 -13.76 1.13
C SER A 302 9.20 -14.71 0.62
N ARG A 303 10.06 -14.24 -0.28
CA ARG A 303 11.22 -14.98 -0.81
C ARG A 303 12.43 -14.92 0.11
N LEU A 304 12.37 -14.08 1.15
CA LEU A 304 13.49 -13.78 2.01
C LEU A 304 13.38 -14.43 3.39
N THR A 305 12.38 -15.26 3.68
CA THR A 305 12.19 -15.85 5.03
C THR A 305 11.87 -17.34 5.01
N ALA A 306 12.20 -18.07 6.08
CA ALA A 306 11.79 -19.46 6.27
C ALA A 306 10.47 -19.61 7.03
N ARG A 307 10.06 -18.59 7.79
CA ARG A 307 8.92 -18.65 8.72
C ARG A 307 8.04 -17.42 8.60
N PRO A 308 6.72 -17.52 8.86
CA PRO A 308 5.84 -16.38 8.85
C PRO A 308 6.13 -15.43 10.02
N TYR A 309 5.92 -14.14 9.80
CA TYR A 309 6.02 -13.12 10.83
C TYR A 309 5.17 -11.90 10.46
N VAL A 310 4.71 -11.16 11.48
CA VAL A 310 4.04 -9.87 11.28
C VAL A 310 5.10 -8.84 10.89
N ALA A 311 4.92 -8.19 9.74
CA ALA A 311 5.79 -7.15 9.21
C ALA A 311 5.50 -5.78 9.84
N TYR A 312 4.21 -5.45 9.92
CA TYR A 312 3.67 -4.23 10.52
C TYR A 312 2.16 -4.42 10.70
N SER A 313 1.50 -3.48 11.36
CA SER A 313 0.05 -3.36 11.32
C SER A 313 -0.34 -2.04 10.70
N LYS A 314 -1.46 -1.97 9.98
CA LYS A 314 -1.99 -0.70 9.48
C LYS A 314 -3.37 -0.39 10.06
N ARG A 315 -3.66 0.88 10.28
CA ARG A 315 -4.99 1.38 10.68
C ARG A 315 -5.30 2.67 9.95
N ALA A 316 -6.57 2.96 9.75
CA ALA A 316 -7.04 4.18 9.08
C ALA A 316 -7.72 5.10 10.09
N ARG A 317 -7.64 6.42 9.88
CA ARG A 317 -8.40 7.38 10.68
C ARG A 317 -9.90 7.17 10.47
N ASP A 318 -10.70 7.08 11.54
CA ASP A 318 -12.07 6.54 11.43
C ASP A 318 -13.21 7.50 11.83
N ASP A 319 -12.97 8.46 12.73
CA ASP A 319 -13.99 9.46 13.10
C ASP A 319 -13.55 10.89 12.73
N PRO A 320 -14.33 11.60 11.89
CA PRO A 320 -14.07 13.01 11.58
C PRO A 320 -14.17 13.95 12.79
N ARG A 321 -14.85 13.56 13.86
CA ARG A 321 -15.07 14.35 15.08
C ARG A 321 -14.06 14.05 16.18
N ASP A 322 -13.36 12.91 16.09
CA ASP A 322 -12.34 12.52 17.05
C ASP A 322 -11.03 12.22 16.30
N PRO A 323 -10.05 13.13 16.32
CA PRO A 323 -8.76 12.93 15.65
C PRO A 323 -7.91 11.80 16.25
N THR A 324 -8.34 11.19 17.36
CA THR A 324 -7.69 10.03 17.98
C THR A 324 -8.35 8.70 17.62
N SER A 325 -9.48 8.74 16.90
CA SER A 325 -10.21 7.55 16.49
C SER A 325 -9.62 6.93 15.23
N PHE A 326 -9.29 5.64 15.32
CA PHE A 326 -8.79 4.83 14.22
C PHE A 326 -9.52 3.50 14.13
N THR A 327 -9.52 2.92 12.94
CA THR A 327 -9.96 1.53 12.75
C THR A 327 -9.08 0.57 13.56
N PRO A 328 -9.57 -0.63 13.90
CA PRO A 328 -8.76 -1.65 14.54
C PRO A 328 -7.49 -1.95 13.72
N PRO A 329 -6.29 -2.00 14.34
CA PRO A 329 -5.06 -2.33 13.63
C PRO A 329 -5.14 -3.68 12.93
N GLN A 330 -4.80 -3.70 11.65
CA GLN A 330 -4.77 -4.89 10.82
C GLN A 330 -3.34 -5.40 10.69
N PRO A 331 -3.01 -6.60 11.23
CA PRO A 331 -1.68 -7.16 11.09
C PRO A 331 -1.42 -7.61 9.66
N ILE A 332 -0.31 -7.14 9.09
CA ILE A 332 0.16 -7.53 7.77
C ILE A 332 1.30 -8.54 7.95
N THR A 333 1.10 -9.75 7.41
CA THR A 333 1.98 -10.89 7.64
C THR A 333 2.78 -11.22 6.39
N VAL A 334 4.10 -11.35 6.53
CA VAL A 334 4.93 -11.98 5.51
C VAL A 334 4.82 -13.49 5.68
N THR A 335 4.29 -14.17 4.67
CA THR A 335 4.21 -15.64 4.62
C THR A 335 5.26 -16.17 3.65
N PRO A 336 6.11 -17.13 4.03
CA PRO A 336 7.14 -17.67 3.13
C PRO A 336 6.56 -18.18 1.79
N ALA A 337 7.19 -17.81 0.69
CA ALA A 337 6.86 -18.32 -0.63
C ALA A 337 7.07 -19.85 -0.71
N ARG A 338 6.27 -20.57 -1.49
CA ARG A 338 6.50 -22.02 -1.70
C ARG A 338 7.75 -22.33 -2.54
N ALA A 339 8.09 -21.45 -3.48
CA ALA A 339 9.28 -21.59 -4.31
C ALA A 339 10.56 -21.24 -3.52
N HIS A 340 11.75 -21.41 -4.12
CA HIS A 340 13.05 -21.28 -3.44
C HIS A 340 13.22 -19.94 -2.68
N ARG A 341 13.87 -19.95 -1.52
CA ARG A 341 13.94 -18.78 -0.63
C ARG A 341 15.36 -18.53 -0.17
N TYR A 342 15.73 -17.26 -0.10
CA TYR A 342 16.95 -16.83 0.55
C TYR A 342 16.70 -16.54 2.03
N THR A 343 17.35 -17.25 2.94
CA THR A 343 17.10 -17.11 4.39
C THR A 343 18.32 -16.62 5.17
N GLY A 344 19.41 -16.33 4.46
CA GLY A 344 20.67 -15.89 5.05
C GLY A 344 20.70 -14.39 5.45
N PRO A 345 21.90 -13.88 5.78
CA PRO A 345 22.12 -12.49 6.17
C PRO A 345 21.80 -11.49 5.06
N ILE A 346 21.16 -10.37 5.43
CA ILE A 346 20.84 -9.28 4.50
C ILE A 346 21.44 -7.96 5.00
N ALA A 347 22.06 -7.20 4.09
CA ALA A 347 22.32 -5.78 4.25
C ALA A 347 21.37 -5.00 3.33
N LEU A 348 20.54 -4.12 3.90
CA LEU A 348 19.56 -3.32 3.15
C LEU A 348 20.06 -1.88 3.01
N LEU A 349 20.21 -1.39 1.79
CA LEU A 349 20.62 -0.02 1.52
C LEU A 349 19.41 0.89 1.36
N THR A 350 19.33 1.96 2.14
CA THR A 350 18.21 2.91 2.15
C THR A 350 18.67 4.35 1.96
N SER A 351 17.78 5.22 1.45
CA SER A 351 18.05 6.65 1.34
C SER A 351 16.78 7.49 1.52
N GLY A 352 16.91 8.82 1.51
CA GLY A 352 15.75 9.72 1.52
C GLY A 352 14.81 9.53 0.32
N THR A 353 15.26 8.89 -0.77
CA THR A 353 14.41 8.54 -1.91
C THR A 353 13.76 7.16 -1.83
N THR A 354 14.03 6.39 -0.77
CA THR A 354 13.26 5.18 -0.44
C THR A 354 11.92 5.63 0.15
N ASN A 355 10.84 5.47 -0.62
CA ASN A 355 9.54 6.11 -0.41
C ASN A 355 8.40 5.07 -0.53
N SER A 356 7.29 5.26 0.19
CA SER A 356 6.05 4.49 0.02
C SER A 356 6.28 2.97 0.14
N ALA A 357 5.93 2.17 -0.87
CA ALA A 357 6.17 0.71 -0.84
C ALA A 357 7.67 0.33 -0.66
N GLY A 358 8.60 1.23 -0.99
CA GLY A 358 10.01 1.10 -0.63
C GLY A 358 10.24 1.08 0.89
N GLU A 359 9.45 1.86 1.62
CA GLU A 359 9.44 1.92 3.07
C GLU A 359 8.66 0.77 3.70
N THR A 360 7.50 0.38 3.14
CA THR A 360 6.77 -0.79 3.66
C THR A 360 7.56 -2.08 3.47
N PHE A 361 8.32 -2.20 2.37
CA PHE A 361 9.32 -3.26 2.22
C PHE A 361 10.42 -3.18 3.29
N THR A 362 10.99 -1.99 3.51
CA THR A 362 12.02 -1.77 4.53
C THR A 362 11.51 -2.15 5.92
N GLN A 363 10.28 -1.76 6.28
CA GLN A 363 9.63 -2.11 7.54
C GLN A 363 9.37 -3.62 7.63
N ALA A 364 8.88 -4.24 6.56
CA ALA A 364 8.69 -5.69 6.50
C ALA A 364 9.97 -6.49 6.67
N LEU A 365 11.15 -5.91 6.41
CA LEU A 365 12.43 -6.55 6.65
C LEU A 365 12.97 -6.36 8.08
N MET A 366 12.46 -5.40 8.86
CA MET A 366 12.93 -5.13 10.22
C MET A 366 12.73 -6.32 11.15
N ASP A 367 11.55 -6.94 11.06
CA ASP A 367 11.14 -8.07 11.90
C ASP A 367 11.41 -9.44 11.27
N ARG A 368 12.15 -9.46 10.17
CA ARG A 368 12.49 -10.68 9.44
C ARG A 368 13.40 -11.59 10.29
N PRO A 369 13.06 -12.89 10.42
CA PRO A 369 13.97 -13.88 11.00
C PRO A 369 15.32 -13.94 10.28
N GLY A 370 16.41 -14.00 11.03
CA GLY A 370 17.79 -13.95 10.50
C GLY A 370 18.41 -12.56 10.48
N GLY A 371 17.62 -11.52 10.82
CA GLY A 371 18.09 -10.15 10.99
C GLY A 371 18.46 -9.45 9.67
N VAL A 372 18.41 -8.13 9.69
CA VAL A 372 18.77 -7.27 8.56
C VAL A 372 19.56 -6.09 9.10
N VAL A 373 20.64 -5.71 8.44
CA VAL A 373 21.39 -4.48 8.77
C VAL A 373 21.05 -3.42 7.74
N ARG A 374 20.42 -2.33 8.17
CA ARG A 374 20.04 -1.19 7.31
C ARG A 374 21.19 -0.19 7.27
N ILE A 375 21.57 0.24 6.08
CA ILE A 375 22.75 1.07 5.84
C ILE A 375 22.39 2.22 4.91
N GLY A 376 22.85 3.44 5.21
CA GLY A 376 22.60 4.60 4.37
C GLY A 376 21.99 5.76 5.13
N GLN A 377 20.82 6.23 4.67
CA GLN A 377 20.08 7.34 5.27
C GLN A 377 18.66 6.92 5.64
N ASN A 378 17.96 7.80 6.36
CA ASN A 378 16.54 7.60 6.65
C ASN A 378 15.74 7.47 5.36
N THR A 379 14.73 6.62 5.37
CA THR A 379 13.70 6.57 4.32
C THR A 379 12.84 7.85 4.33
N GLN A 380 11.85 7.98 3.44
CA GLN A 380 11.12 9.23 3.24
C GLN A 380 10.11 9.59 4.36
N GLY A 381 9.58 8.62 5.07
CA GLY A 381 8.61 8.81 6.15
C GLY A 381 7.19 9.02 5.66
N VAL A 382 6.76 8.31 4.60
CA VAL A 382 5.38 8.37 4.09
C VAL A 382 4.91 6.96 3.70
N PHE A 383 4.14 6.31 4.58
CA PHE A 383 3.79 4.89 4.43
C PHE A 383 2.37 4.65 3.92
N SER A 384 1.45 5.54 4.30
CA SER A 384 0.01 5.41 4.01
C SER A 384 -0.26 5.17 2.53
N ASP A 385 -1.21 4.29 2.20
CA ASP A 385 -1.82 4.33 0.88
C ASP A 385 -2.40 5.75 0.65
N VAL A 386 -2.30 6.25 -0.58
CA VAL A 386 -2.80 7.58 -0.93
C VAL A 386 -4.28 7.50 -1.30
N MET A 387 -5.11 8.33 -0.66
CA MET A 387 -6.44 8.62 -1.17
C MET A 387 -6.37 9.76 -2.17
N GLU A 388 -6.62 9.45 -3.44
CA GLU A 388 -6.95 10.48 -4.42
C GLU A 388 -8.40 10.93 -4.21
N CYS A 389 -8.59 12.24 -4.06
CA CYS A 389 -9.88 12.84 -3.74
C CYS A 389 -10.26 13.88 -4.81
N PRO A 390 -11.50 13.82 -5.34
CA PRO A 390 -11.98 14.83 -6.27
C PRO A 390 -12.31 16.15 -5.55
N LEU A 391 -12.23 17.25 -6.29
CA LEU A 391 -12.72 18.56 -5.89
C LEU A 391 -13.89 19.00 -6.78
N PRO A 392 -14.80 19.85 -6.27
CA PRO A 392 -15.97 20.32 -7.02
C PRO A 392 -15.68 21.01 -8.36
N ASN A 393 -14.48 21.57 -8.53
CA ASN A 393 -14.05 22.26 -9.74
C ASN A 393 -13.29 21.33 -10.74
N GLY A 394 -13.29 20.02 -10.53
CA GLY A 394 -12.64 19.03 -11.38
C GLY A 394 -11.15 18.81 -11.10
N TRP A 395 -10.58 19.48 -10.11
CA TRP A 395 -9.22 19.18 -9.62
C TRP A 395 -9.21 17.91 -8.76
N THR A 396 -8.04 17.36 -8.52
CA THR A 396 -7.84 16.29 -7.53
C THR A 396 -6.75 16.67 -6.54
N PHE A 397 -6.75 15.98 -5.41
CA PHE A 397 -5.70 16.12 -4.39
C PHE A 397 -5.48 14.78 -3.69
N TRP A 398 -4.34 14.66 -3.04
CA TRP A 398 -3.95 13.47 -2.31
C TRP A 398 -3.94 13.71 -0.81
N VAL A 399 -4.48 12.75 -0.06
CA VAL A 399 -4.42 12.73 1.41
C VAL A 399 -4.06 11.32 1.89
N PRO A 400 -3.02 11.14 2.71
CA PRO A 400 -2.78 9.89 3.42
C PRO A 400 -3.72 9.81 4.63
N ASN A 401 -4.34 8.65 4.85
CA ASN A 401 -5.30 8.44 5.92
C ASN A 401 -4.94 7.29 6.88
N GLU A 402 -3.78 6.67 6.70
CA GLU A 402 -3.38 5.47 7.44
C GLU A 402 -2.10 5.66 8.26
N GLU A 403 -1.99 4.92 9.34
CA GLU A 403 -0.75 4.75 10.11
C GLU A 403 -0.22 3.33 9.96
N TYR A 404 1.08 3.19 9.71
CA TYR A 404 1.78 1.91 9.66
C TYR A 404 2.59 1.73 10.94
N LEU A 405 2.14 0.79 11.77
CA LEU A 405 2.59 0.58 13.14
C LEU A 405 3.65 -0.51 13.24
N THR A 406 4.69 -0.23 14.03
CA THR A 406 5.62 -1.23 14.57
C THR A 406 4.93 -2.13 15.59
N ARG A 407 5.63 -3.16 16.08
CA ARG A 407 5.11 -4.04 17.15
C ARG A 407 4.79 -3.28 18.44
N GLU A 408 5.50 -2.18 18.69
CA GLU A 408 5.33 -1.30 19.84
C GLU A 408 4.18 -0.29 19.62
N GLY A 409 3.49 -0.33 18.48
CA GLY A 409 2.38 0.58 18.19
C GLY A 409 2.81 1.98 17.74
N THR A 410 4.06 2.16 17.31
CA THR A 410 4.59 3.47 16.84
C THR A 410 4.71 3.52 15.32
N THR A 411 4.82 4.71 14.73
CA THR A 411 5.04 4.88 13.28
C THR A 411 6.31 5.69 12.98
N PHE A 412 6.90 5.44 11.81
CA PHE A 412 8.01 6.17 11.22
C PHE A 412 7.58 7.35 10.33
N ASP A 413 6.28 7.65 10.20
CA ASP A 413 5.79 8.78 9.42
C ASP A 413 6.46 10.12 9.82
N GLY A 414 6.85 10.90 8.81
CA GLY A 414 7.60 12.14 8.90
C GLY A 414 9.13 11.98 8.88
N THR A 415 9.69 11.13 9.74
CA THR A 415 11.15 10.98 9.86
C THR A 415 11.72 9.87 8.97
N GLY A 416 10.90 8.90 8.58
CA GLY A 416 11.34 7.67 7.93
C GLY A 416 12.03 6.70 8.89
N ILE A 417 12.23 5.48 8.41
CA ILE A 417 12.98 4.43 9.09
C ILE A 417 14.46 4.82 9.10
N PRO A 418 15.11 4.89 10.29
CA PRO A 418 16.53 5.17 10.37
C PRO A 418 17.37 3.96 9.91
N PRO A 419 18.57 4.20 9.36
CA PRO A 419 19.53 3.13 9.13
C PRO A 419 20.14 2.69 10.47
N ASP A 420 20.57 1.44 10.57
CA ASP A 420 21.39 0.95 11.68
C ASP A 420 22.81 1.53 11.59
N LEU A 421 23.32 1.68 10.36
CA LEU A 421 24.63 2.26 10.05
C LEU A 421 24.47 3.42 9.08
N ARG A 422 24.62 4.65 9.58
CA ARG A 422 24.49 5.85 8.75
C ARG A 422 25.70 6.01 7.83
N THR A 423 25.45 6.28 6.55
CA THR A 423 26.47 6.64 5.56
C THR A 423 25.95 7.74 4.63
N PRO A 424 26.84 8.45 3.92
CA PRO A 424 26.46 9.19 2.73
C PRO A 424 25.79 8.26 1.69
N VAL A 425 24.91 8.84 0.86
CA VAL A 425 24.25 8.14 -0.24
C VAL A 425 24.21 9.06 -1.47
N PHE A 426 24.91 8.65 -2.53
CA PHE A 426 24.95 9.33 -3.82
C PHE A 426 25.18 10.84 -3.69
N THR A 427 26.08 11.26 -2.79
CA THR A 427 26.46 12.67 -2.68
C THR A 427 27.25 13.12 -3.91
N PRO A 428 27.31 14.43 -4.23
CA PRO A 428 28.18 14.92 -5.29
C PRO A 428 29.64 14.48 -5.11
N ALA A 429 30.15 14.47 -3.88
CA ALA A 429 31.49 14.01 -3.54
C ALA A 429 31.69 12.51 -3.82
N GLU A 430 30.72 11.66 -3.45
CA GLU A 430 30.74 10.23 -3.77
C GLU A 430 30.82 9.94 -5.27
N PHE A 431 30.06 10.69 -6.08
CA PHE A 431 30.15 10.57 -7.53
C PHE A 431 31.49 11.04 -8.08
N ALA A 432 32.02 12.18 -7.57
CA ALA A 432 33.28 12.76 -8.04
C ALA A 432 34.50 11.87 -7.70
N GLU A 433 34.46 11.21 -6.55
CA GLU A 433 35.57 10.42 -6.02
C GLU A 433 35.41 8.91 -6.29
N GLY A 434 34.35 8.49 -6.98
CA GLY A 434 34.12 7.06 -7.28
C GLY A 434 33.82 6.19 -6.05
N ARG A 435 33.26 6.79 -4.98
CA ARG A 435 32.92 6.11 -3.72
C ARG A 435 31.44 5.77 -3.62
N ASP A 436 31.13 4.56 -3.17
CA ASP A 436 29.79 4.20 -2.69
C ASP A 436 29.88 3.72 -1.24
N SER A 437 29.72 4.66 -0.30
CA SER A 437 29.95 4.40 1.13
C SER A 437 28.97 3.36 1.69
N ALA A 438 27.72 3.35 1.20
CA ALA A 438 26.69 2.45 1.66
C ALA A 438 26.95 1.02 1.17
N PHE A 439 27.30 0.86 -0.11
CA PHE A 439 27.65 -0.42 -0.70
C PHE A 439 28.90 -1.02 -0.04
N ASP A 440 29.98 -0.24 0.09
CA ASP A 440 31.23 -0.69 0.71
C ASP A 440 30.99 -1.17 2.15
N ARG A 441 30.16 -0.43 2.88
CA ARG A 441 29.79 -0.79 4.25
C ARG A 441 28.96 -2.07 4.30
N ALA A 442 28.06 -2.29 3.34
CA ALA A 442 27.27 -3.53 3.25
C ALA A 442 28.13 -4.75 2.97
N VAL A 443 29.03 -4.67 2.00
CA VAL A 443 30.00 -5.74 1.70
C VAL A 443 30.84 -6.05 2.94
N ALA A 444 31.40 -5.03 3.59
CA ALA A 444 32.21 -5.22 4.80
C ALA A 444 31.43 -5.88 5.96
N VAL A 445 30.14 -5.55 6.15
CA VAL A 445 29.30 -6.15 7.19
C VAL A 445 29.00 -7.62 6.88
N LEU A 446 28.71 -7.95 5.62
CA LEU A 446 28.39 -9.31 5.22
C LEU A 446 29.63 -10.22 5.20
N SER A 447 30.79 -9.72 4.77
CA SER A 447 32.04 -10.49 4.78
C SER A 447 32.54 -10.82 6.19
N LYS A 448 32.29 -9.95 7.18
CA LYS A 448 32.64 -10.21 8.60
C LYS A 448 31.73 -11.23 9.28
N ARG A 449 30.54 -11.48 8.73
CA ARG A 449 29.56 -12.45 9.26
C ARG A 449 29.78 -13.87 8.75
N ALA A 450 30.93 -14.16 8.12
CA ALA A 450 31.32 -15.53 7.80
C ALA A 450 31.28 -16.39 9.07
N PRO A 451 30.80 -17.65 9.01
CA PRO A 451 30.72 -18.49 10.18
C PRO A 451 32.13 -18.77 10.71
N SER A 452 32.48 -18.17 11.84
CA SER A 452 33.40 -18.80 12.78
C SER A 452 32.67 -20.02 13.34
N ASP A 453 33.29 -21.20 13.28
CA ASP A 453 32.83 -22.45 13.90
C ASP A 453 32.00 -22.22 15.16
N HIS A 454 30.68 -22.39 15.07
CA HIS A 454 29.88 -22.72 16.24
C HIS A 454 29.93 -24.22 16.42
N GLY A 455 31.10 -24.66 16.90
CA GLY A 455 31.22 -25.89 17.64
C GLY A 455 30.29 -25.87 18.86
N ALA A 456 29.62 -26.99 19.04
CA ALA A 456 28.70 -27.31 20.10
C ALA A 456 29.05 -26.66 21.46
N ARG A 457 28.10 -25.89 22.00
CA ARG A 457 27.82 -25.92 23.43
C ARG A 457 26.33 -26.14 23.62
N GLU A 458 25.99 -27.40 23.86
CA GLU A 458 24.81 -27.76 24.63
C GLU A 458 24.77 -26.90 25.90
N VAL A 459 23.67 -26.21 26.11
CA VAL A 459 23.32 -25.69 27.42
C VAL A 459 22.05 -26.40 27.83
N HIS A 460 22.20 -27.16 28.90
CA HIS A 460 21.20 -28.00 29.54
C HIS A 460 19.88 -27.27 29.83
N ALA A 461 18.82 -28.08 29.77
CA ALA A 461 17.47 -27.77 30.18
C ALA A 461 17.38 -27.26 31.63
N GLY A 462 16.53 -26.25 31.82
CA GLY A 462 16.08 -25.76 33.12
C GLY A 462 14.99 -24.71 32.94
N GLY A 463 13.74 -25.15 32.77
CA GLY A 463 12.56 -24.29 33.02
C GLY A 463 12.40 -24.02 34.53
N PRO A 464 11.42 -23.20 34.97
CA PRO A 464 10.03 -23.34 34.51
C PRO A 464 9.18 -22.05 34.34
N SER A 465 7.99 -22.28 33.74
CA SER A 465 6.67 -21.66 34.00
C SER A 465 6.46 -20.17 33.62
N SER A 466 5.63 -19.75 32.67
CA SER A 466 4.19 -19.93 32.33
C SER A 466 3.29 -18.74 32.75
N ALA A 467 2.38 -18.41 31.82
CA ALA A 467 1.13 -17.65 31.96
C ALA A 467 1.15 -16.12 32.14
N ALA A 468 0.65 -15.40 31.13
CA ALA A 468 -0.58 -14.60 31.26
C ALA A 468 -1.02 -14.05 29.88
N TRP A 469 -1.91 -14.78 29.20
CA TRP A 469 -2.87 -14.22 28.24
C TRP A 469 -4.24 -14.31 28.87
N ALA A 470 -4.79 -13.19 29.33
CA ALA A 470 -6.21 -13.04 29.61
C ALA A 470 -6.60 -11.56 29.59
N ARG A 471 -7.52 -11.24 28.68
CA ARG A 471 -8.63 -10.27 28.82
C ARG A 471 -8.28 -8.86 29.31
N ASN A 472 -8.38 -7.88 28.41
CA ASN A 472 -9.49 -6.91 28.38
C ASN A 472 -9.56 -6.23 27.03
#